data_AF-B8BY48-F1
#
_entry.id   AF-B8BY48-F1
#
_cell.length_a   1.000
_cell.length_b   1.000
_cell.length_c   1.000
_cell.angle_alpha   90.00
_cell.angle_beta   90.00
_cell.angle_gamma   90.00
#
_symmetry.space_group_name_H-M   'P 1'
#
loop_
_entity.id
_entity.type
_entity.pdbx_description
1 polymer ?
#
loop_
_entity_poly.entity_id
_entity_poly.type
_entity_poly.pdbx_seq_one_letter_code
_entity_poly.pdbx_strand_id
1 'polypeptide(L)'
;MLSKLILSTALLSFTASGFVMMPNQAVMARMMAQRFATPSSSSTSSTSLSKADLEGKEFQLEELEDKEESETELWLNSDGSVTLGQSNGPRVASCKGDWHLIETATQEDKPFRMRLVRTYEYGTHSGSNQVGEISYDVKREFWGNIEMVGDSISVSGTMHGLDDRDQIDCDLGFFTIIDAAASEGIEGVKSVAP
;
A
#
# COMPACT_ATOMS: atom_id res chain seq x y z
N MET A 1 -44.03 36.38 15.32
CA MET A 1 -42.80 37.02 15.82
C MET A 1 -41.63 36.19 15.32
N LEU A 2 -40.88 36.69 14.33
CA LEU A 2 -39.74 35.99 13.70
C LEU A 2 -38.47 36.19 14.54
N SER A 3 -37.88 35.10 15.01
CA SER A 3 -36.59 35.09 15.72
C SER A 3 -35.44 35.06 14.71
N LYS A 4 -34.56 36.06 14.79
CA LYS A 4 -33.41 36.27 13.91
C LYS A 4 -32.29 35.28 14.24
N LEU A 5 -31.81 34.56 13.21
CA LEU A 5 -30.60 33.73 13.24
C LEU A 5 -29.39 34.63 12.98
N ILE A 6 -28.44 34.71 13.92
CA ILE A 6 -27.17 35.44 13.73
C ILE A 6 -26.10 34.40 13.39
N LEU A 7 -25.67 34.39 12.13
CA LEU A 7 -24.57 33.58 11.63
C LEU A 7 -23.27 34.33 11.91
N SER A 8 -22.44 33.83 12.82
CA SER A 8 -21.15 34.40 13.18
C SER A 8 -20.05 33.72 12.37
N THR A 9 -19.56 34.39 11.32
CA THR A 9 -18.46 33.93 10.48
C THR A 9 -17.13 34.24 11.17
N ALA A 10 -16.45 33.21 11.67
CA ALA A 10 -15.08 33.35 12.16
C ALA A 10 -14.09 33.08 11.01
N LEU A 11 -13.43 34.13 10.55
CA LEU A 11 -12.26 34.04 9.67
C LEU A 11 -11.03 33.71 10.55
N LEU A 12 -10.51 32.49 10.41
CA LEU A 12 -9.19 32.11 10.94
C LEU A 12 -8.18 32.22 9.80
N SER A 13 -7.38 33.29 9.83
CA SER A 13 -6.20 33.46 8.98
C SER A 13 -5.02 32.68 9.58
N PHE A 14 -4.65 31.57 8.94
CA PHE A 14 -3.39 30.89 9.20
C PHE A 14 -2.29 31.51 8.33
N THR A 15 -1.29 32.09 8.96
CA THR A 15 -0.02 32.45 8.30
C THR A 15 0.82 31.19 8.18
N ALA A 16 0.93 30.66 6.96
CA ALA A 16 1.89 29.61 6.63
C ALA A 16 3.30 30.20 6.63
N SER A 17 4.06 29.95 7.69
CA SER A 17 5.50 30.17 7.70
C SER A 17 6.15 29.18 6.74
N GLY A 18 6.82 29.73 5.72
CA GLY A 18 7.58 28.95 4.75
C GLY A 18 8.71 28.16 5.42
N PHE A 19 8.57 26.84 5.38
CA PHE A 19 9.68 25.91 5.55
C PHE A 19 9.86 25.22 4.19
N VAL A 20 10.90 25.63 3.46
CA VAL A 20 11.36 24.91 2.26
C VAL A 20 12.08 23.67 2.79
N MET A 21 11.31 22.60 3.03
CA MET A 21 11.87 21.30 3.36
C MET A 21 12.25 20.63 2.04
N MET A 22 13.54 20.37 1.86
CA MET A 22 14.02 19.54 0.77
C MET A 22 13.32 18.18 0.83
N PRO A 23 12.81 17.64 -0.30
CA PRO A 23 12.33 16.27 -0.34
C PRO A 23 13.46 15.34 0.07
N ASN A 24 13.14 14.41 0.97
CA ASN A 24 14.05 13.44 1.54
C ASN A 24 14.59 12.52 0.43
N GLN A 25 15.77 12.86 -0.12
CA GLN A 25 16.42 12.11 -1.20
C GLN A 25 16.78 10.67 -0.81
N ALA A 26 16.64 10.27 0.46
CA ALA A 26 17.01 8.94 0.93
C ALA A 26 16.14 7.81 0.32
N VAL A 27 14.85 8.06 0.04
CA VAL A 27 13.96 7.02 -0.54
C VAL A 27 14.15 6.87 -2.05
N MET A 28 14.29 8.00 -2.77
CA MET A 28 14.75 7.99 -4.17
C MET A 28 16.13 7.36 -4.31
N ALA A 29 17.04 7.58 -3.36
CA ALA A 29 18.35 6.94 -3.36
C ALA A 29 18.27 5.43 -3.11
N ARG A 30 17.32 4.92 -2.30
CA ARG A 30 17.15 3.47 -2.11
C ARG A 30 16.57 2.78 -3.35
N MET A 31 15.66 3.44 -4.07
CA MET A 31 15.13 2.96 -5.36
C MET A 31 16.11 3.16 -6.54
N MET A 32 16.99 4.18 -6.50
CA MET A 32 18.00 4.41 -7.56
C MET A 32 19.35 3.74 -7.29
N ALA A 33 19.71 3.40 -6.05
CA ALA A 33 20.97 2.73 -5.72
C ALA A 33 21.01 1.25 -6.13
N GLN A 34 19.87 0.64 -6.46
CA GLN A 34 19.84 -0.70 -7.08
C GLN A 34 20.03 -0.68 -8.61
N ARG A 35 20.22 0.49 -9.25
CA ARG A 35 20.36 0.60 -10.72
C ARG A 35 21.78 0.89 -11.26
N PHE A 36 22.82 0.87 -10.43
CA PHE A 36 24.21 1.03 -10.89
C PHE A 36 25.13 -0.14 -10.53
N ALA A 37 24.58 -1.36 -10.41
CA ALA A 37 25.39 -2.55 -10.61
C ALA A 37 25.53 -2.76 -12.13
N THR A 38 26.78 -2.85 -12.58
CA THR A 38 27.16 -3.26 -13.94
C THR A 38 26.32 -4.45 -14.41
N PRO A 39 25.78 -4.45 -15.65
CA PRO A 39 25.04 -5.59 -16.17
C PRO A 39 26.00 -6.76 -16.41
N SER A 40 26.24 -7.58 -15.39
CA SER A 40 26.60 -8.96 -15.63
C SER A 40 25.36 -9.59 -16.24
N SER A 41 25.42 -9.91 -17.53
CA SER A 41 24.43 -10.69 -18.26
C SER A 41 24.38 -12.12 -17.70
N SER A 42 23.92 -12.27 -16.47
CA SER A 42 23.38 -13.52 -15.97
C SER A 42 22.04 -13.67 -16.65
N SER A 43 21.95 -14.67 -17.53
CA SER A 43 20.69 -15.15 -18.08
C SER A 43 19.79 -15.56 -16.92
N THR A 44 19.00 -14.62 -16.41
CA THR A 44 17.91 -14.91 -15.49
C THR A 44 16.95 -15.78 -16.26
N SER A 45 17.03 -17.09 -16.02
CA SER A 45 15.96 -18.02 -16.33
C SER A 45 14.68 -17.41 -15.78
N SER A 46 13.78 -17.00 -16.68
CA SER A 46 12.49 -16.44 -16.34
C SER A 46 11.64 -17.58 -15.76
N THR A 47 11.87 -17.90 -14.50
CA THR A 47 10.98 -18.79 -13.75
C THR A 47 9.66 -18.05 -13.68
N SER A 48 8.67 -18.52 -14.44
CA SER A 48 7.31 -18.01 -14.38
C SER A 48 6.77 -18.30 -12.99
N LEU A 49 6.58 -17.27 -12.17
CA LEU A 49 5.93 -17.40 -10.88
C LEU A 49 4.45 -17.74 -11.09
N SER A 50 3.97 -18.68 -10.29
CA SER A 50 2.61 -19.20 -10.33
C SER A 50 1.79 -18.69 -9.16
N LYS A 51 0.46 -18.86 -9.22
CA LYS A 51 -0.42 -18.53 -8.09
C LYS A 51 0.01 -19.24 -6.79
N ALA A 52 0.49 -20.47 -6.90
CA ALA A 52 0.93 -21.29 -5.76
C ALA A 52 2.14 -20.70 -5.03
N ASP A 53 2.96 -19.90 -5.72
CA ASP A 53 4.14 -19.26 -5.10
C ASP A 53 3.75 -18.08 -4.20
N LEU A 54 2.57 -17.49 -4.41
CA LEU A 54 2.06 -16.34 -3.66
C LEU A 54 1.05 -16.73 -2.58
N GLU A 55 0.26 -17.79 -2.80
CA GLU A 55 -0.84 -18.11 -1.89
C GLU A 55 -0.39 -18.61 -0.51
N GLY A 56 -1.15 -18.25 0.53
CA GLY A 56 -0.91 -18.66 1.91
C GLY A 56 0.28 -17.99 2.60
N LYS A 57 0.96 -17.05 1.93
CA LYS A 57 2.10 -16.31 2.49
C LYS A 57 1.68 -15.00 3.13
N GLU A 58 2.53 -14.56 4.05
CA GLU A 58 2.49 -13.23 4.66
C GLU A 58 3.36 -12.27 3.85
N PHE A 59 2.81 -11.10 3.58
CA PHE A 59 3.52 -10.04 2.87
C PHE A 59 3.38 -8.71 3.60
N GLN A 60 4.37 -7.85 3.41
CA GLN A 60 4.28 -6.45 3.75
C GLN A 60 3.87 -5.64 2.52
N LEU A 61 2.72 -4.96 2.57
CA LEU A 61 2.31 -3.98 1.57
C LEU A 61 2.75 -2.59 2.00
N GLU A 62 3.51 -1.94 1.13
CA GLU A 62 3.87 -0.53 1.19
C GLU A 62 3.01 0.23 0.16
N GLU A 63 2.17 1.15 0.63
CA GLU A 63 1.37 2.07 -0.19
C GLU A 63 2.03 3.45 -0.16
N LEU A 64 2.37 3.99 -1.33
CA LEU A 64 2.93 5.33 -1.51
C LEU A 64 1.90 6.21 -2.24
N GLU A 65 1.10 6.94 -1.46
CA GLU A 65 0.07 7.87 -1.94
C GLU A 65 0.57 9.32 -1.71
N ASP A 66 0.84 10.03 -2.81
CA ASP A 66 1.44 11.38 -2.78
C ASP A 66 2.74 11.51 -1.95
N LYS A 67 2.62 12.02 -0.72
CA LYS A 67 3.72 12.22 0.23
C LYS A 67 3.57 11.38 1.49
N GLU A 68 2.53 10.55 1.53
CA GLU A 68 2.20 9.68 2.64
C GLU A 68 2.62 8.25 2.27
N GLU A 69 3.23 7.58 3.23
CA GLU A 69 3.58 6.17 3.14
C GLU A 69 2.80 5.42 4.21
N SER A 70 2.29 4.25 3.86
CA SER A 70 1.70 3.35 4.84
C SER A 70 2.12 1.91 4.58
N GLU A 71 2.32 1.18 5.66
CA GLU A 71 2.75 -0.20 5.71
C GLU A 71 1.60 -1.01 6.30
N THR A 72 1.23 -2.11 5.64
CA THR A 72 0.17 -3.01 6.06
C THR A 72 0.58 -4.46 5.86
N GLU A 73 0.46 -5.28 6.90
CA GLU A 73 0.59 -6.73 6.79
C GLU A 73 -0.60 -7.29 5.99
N LEU A 74 -0.36 -8.23 5.07
CA LEU A 74 -1.44 -8.91 4.36
C LEU A 74 -1.11 -10.38 4.05
N TRP A 75 -2.18 -11.16 3.89
CA TRP A 75 -2.13 -12.55 3.45
C TRP A 75 -2.94 -12.71 2.17
N LEU A 76 -2.33 -13.34 1.18
CA LEU A 76 -2.97 -13.72 -0.08
C LEU A 76 -3.50 -15.14 0.07
N ASN A 77 -4.78 -15.31 0.39
CA ASN A 77 -5.35 -16.63 0.66
C ASN A 77 -5.53 -17.45 -0.63
N SER A 78 -5.48 -18.78 -0.53
CA SER A 78 -5.61 -19.70 -1.68
C SER A 78 -6.96 -19.59 -2.40
N ASP A 79 -8.02 -19.21 -1.68
CA ASP A 79 -9.36 -18.97 -2.23
C ASP A 79 -9.46 -17.67 -3.05
N GLY A 80 -8.37 -16.89 -3.12
CA GLY A 80 -8.34 -15.59 -3.79
C GLY A 80 -8.78 -14.43 -2.91
N SER A 81 -9.09 -14.64 -1.63
CA SER A 81 -9.38 -13.54 -0.69
C SER A 81 -8.10 -12.92 -0.14
N VAL A 82 -8.19 -11.68 0.35
CA VAL A 82 -7.10 -10.99 1.06
C VAL A 82 -7.47 -10.75 2.51
N THR A 83 -6.55 -11.05 3.42
CA THR A 83 -6.66 -10.70 4.84
C THR A 83 -5.65 -9.61 5.16
N LEU A 84 -6.06 -8.58 5.89
CA LEU A 84 -5.16 -7.53 6.37
C LEU A 84 -4.85 -7.72 7.86
N GLY A 85 -3.61 -7.45 8.24
CA GLY A 85 -3.11 -7.46 9.61
C GLY A 85 -2.93 -6.05 10.16
N GLN A 86 -1.80 -5.83 10.84
CA GLN A 86 -1.49 -4.51 11.37
C GLN A 86 -1.15 -3.52 10.27
N SER A 87 -1.47 -2.25 10.52
CA SER A 87 -1.13 -1.15 9.63
C SER A 87 -0.66 0.04 10.46
N ASN A 88 0.32 0.78 9.94
CA ASN A 88 0.74 2.06 10.53
C ASN A 88 -0.12 3.26 10.05
N GLY A 89 -1.10 3.01 9.16
CA GLY A 89 -2.05 3.99 8.65
C GLY A 89 -3.30 4.18 9.54
N PRO A 90 -4.34 4.86 9.01
CA PRO A 90 -5.61 5.03 9.72
C PRO A 90 -6.24 3.68 10.10
N ARG A 91 -6.88 3.63 11.28
CA ARG A 91 -7.49 2.39 11.78
C ARG A 91 -8.64 1.94 10.89
N VAL A 92 -8.48 0.78 10.26
CA VAL A 92 -9.51 0.13 9.45
C VAL A 92 -10.52 -0.55 10.38
N ALA A 93 -11.81 -0.26 10.18
CA ALA A 93 -12.90 -0.90 10.94
C ALA A 93 -13.23 -2.30 10.40
N SER A 94 -13.25 -2.44 9.07
CA SER A 94 -13.38 -3.73 8.39
C SER A 94 -12.72 -3.71 7.02
N CYS A 95 -12.32 -4.88 6.51
CA CYS A 95 -11.75 -5.00 5.18
C CYS A 95 -12.33 -6.20 4.44
N LYS A 96 -12.47 -6.05 3.12
CA LYS A 96 -12.72 -7.13 2.17
C LYS A 96 -11.76 -6.96 1.00
N GLY A 97 -11.25 -8.07 0.49
CA GLY A 97 -10.39 -8.01 -0.67
C GLY A 97 -10.32 -9.31 -1.42
N ASP A 98 -9.94 -9.21 -2.68
CA ASP A 98 -9.69 -10.32 -3.57
C ASP A 98 -8.41 -10.08 -4.38
N TRP A 99 -7.77 -11.16 -4.80
CA TRP A 99 -6.57 -11.11 -5.62
C TRP A 99 -6.57 -12.22 -6.68
N HIS A 100 -5.91 -11.95 -7.79
CA HIS A 100 -5.78 -12.89 -8.89
C HIS A 100 -4.48 -12.68 -9.67
N LEU A 101 -4.02 -13.78 -10.26
CA LEU A 101 -2.90 -13.81 -11.19
C LEU A 101 -3.46 -14.09 -12.59
N ILE A 102 -3.12 -13.25 -13.56
CA ILE A 102 -3.42 -13.48 -14.96
C ILE A 102 -2.23 -14.25 -15.56
N GLU A 103 -2.27 -15.58 -15.50
CA GLU A 103 -1.14 -16.43 -15.93
C GLU A 103 -0.75 -16.25 -17.41
N THR A 104 -1.67 -15.79 -18.24
CA THR A 104 -1.44 -15.53 -19.67
C THR A 104 -0.97 -14.11 -19.96
N ALA A 105 -0.94 -13.23 -18.96
CA ALA A 105 -0.56 -11.84 -19.12
C ALA A 105 0.96 -11.69 -19.23
N THR A 106 1.39 -10.73 -20.04
CA THR A 106 2.79 -10.32 -20.08
C THR A 106 3.10 -9.35 -18.93
N GLN A 107 4.38 -9.03 -18.71
CA GLN A 107 4.75 -7.99 -17.73
C GLN A 107 4.20 -6.59 -18.09
N GLU A 108 3.89 -6.33 -19.37
CA GLU A 108 3.26 -5.08 -19.77
C GLU A 108 1.79 -5.01 -19.32
N ASP A 109 1.13 -6.17 -19.27
CA ASP A 109 -0.27 -6.31 -18.87
C ASP A 109 -0.46 -6.30 -17.35
N LYS A 110 0.64 -6.35 -16.58
CA LYS A 110 0.66 -6.39 -15.10
C LYS A 110 -0.14 -7.60 -14.58
N PRO A 111 0.48 -8.81 -14.52
CA PRO A 111 -0.23 -10.06 -14.28
C PRO A 111 -0.83 -10.15 -12.86
N PHE A 112 -0.34 -9.37 -11.90
CA PHE A 112 -0.91 -9.33 -10.56
C PHE A 112 -2.02 -8.28 -10.45
N ARG A 113 -3.15 -8.69 -9.88
CA ARG A 113 -4.27 -7.84 -9.56
C ARG A 113 -4.76 -8.12 -8.15
N MET A 114 -4.99 -7.06 -7.38
CA MET A 114 -5.62 -7.14 -6.07
C MET A 114 -6.59 -5.99 -5.90
N ARG A 115 -7.72 -6.23 -5.24
CA ARG A 115 -8.69 -5.21 -4.89
C ARG A 115 -8.93 -5.23 -3.39
N LEU A 116 -8.94 -4.05 -2.77
CA LEU A 116 -9.25 -3.88 -1.35
C LEU A 116 -10.38 -2.88 -1.18
N VAL A 117 -11.32 -3.21 -0.30
CA VAL A 117 -12.34 -2.30 0.22
C VAL A 117 -12.10 -2.20 1.72
N ARG A 118 -11.73 -1.01 2.19
CA ARG A 118 -11.48 -0.70 3.60
C ARG A 118 -12.56 0.23 4.10
N THR A 119 -13.28 -0.20 5.13
CA THR A 119 -14.27 0.64 5.82
C THR A 119 -13.58 1.38 6.96
N TYR A 120 -13.76 2.68 7.01
CA TYR A 120 -13.30 3.54 8.09
C TYR A 120 -14.49 4.15 8.82
N GLU A 121 -14.35 4.29 10.13
CA GLU A 121 -15.34 4.93 10.99
C GLU A 121 -14.70 6.14 11.68
N TYR A 122 -15.40 7.27 11.64
CA TYR A 122 -14.99 8.49 12.30
C TYR A 122 -16.15 9.13 13.06
N GLY A 123 -15.83 9.82 14.16
CA GLY A 123 -16.79 10.43 15.06
C GLY A 123 -17.03 9.58 16.32
N THR A 124 -17.39 10.26 17.41
CA THR A 124 -17.76 9.62 18.68
C THR A 124 -19.03 10.27 19.22
N HIS A 125 -20.00 9.46 19.64
CA HIS A 125 -21.23 9.94 20.31
C HIS A 125 -21.00 10.64 21.66
N SER A 126 -19.76 10.69 22.16
CA SER A 126 -19.43 11.24 23.47
C SER A 126 -18.61 12.54 23.36
N GLY A 127 -19.26 13.69 23.58
CA GLY A 127 -18.61 15.00 23.68
C GLY A 127 -19.52 16.17 23.25
N SER A 128 -19.08 17.41 23.51
CA SER A 128 -19.79 18.63 23.09
C SER A 128 -19.74 18.88 21.57
N ASN A 129 -18.94 18.11 20.84
CA ASN A 129 -18.80 18.19 19.39
C ASN A 129 -19.56 17.01 18.75
N GLN A 130 -20.87 17.18 18.57
CA GLN A 130 -21.75 16.21 17.90
C GLN A 130 -21.53 16.21 16.37
N VAL A 131 -20.33 15.87 15.92
CA VAL A 131 -20.18 15.36 14.56
C VAL A 131 -20.65 13.91 14.62
N GLY A 132 -21.76 13.59 13.95
CA GLY A 132 -22.34 12.24 13.95
C GLY A 132 -21.33 11.18 13.52
N GLU A 133 -21.63 9.91 13.80
CA GLU A 133 -20.85 8.79 13.30
C GLU A 133 -20.92 8.75 11.77
N ILE A 134 -19.76 8.79 11.13
CA ILE A 134 -19.60 8.70 9.69
C ILE A 134 -18.82 7.43 9.40
N SER A 135 -19.39 6.57 8.55
CA SER A 135 -18.72 5.42 7.98
C SER A 135 -18.56 5.65 6.49
N TYR A 136 -17.38 5.35 5.96
CA TYR A 136 -17.12 5.42 4.52
C TYR A 136 -16.19 4.29 4.08
N ASP A 137 -16.37 3.86 2.84
CA ASP A 137 -15.55 2.84 2.21
C ASP A 137 -14.52 3.48 1.28
N VAL A 138 -13.29 3.01 1.37
CA VAL A 138 -12.21 3.33 0.43
C VAL A 138 -11.95 2.08 -0.41
N LYS A 139 -12.20 2.19 -1.70
CA LYS A 139 -11.99 1.10 -2.67
C LYS A 139 -10.72 1.36 -3.48
N ARG A 140 -9.82 0.37 -3.51
CA ARG A 140 -8.54 0.46 -4.21
C ARG A 140 -8.30 -0.78 -5.06
N GLU A 141 -7.68 -0.58 -6.22
CA GLU A 141 -7.21 -1.64 -7.10
C GLU A 141 -5.70 -1.53 -7.33
N PHE A 142 -5.00 -2.66 -7.24
CA PHE A 142 -3.53 -2.77 -7.24
C PHE A 142 -3.09 -3.60 -8.43
N TRP A 143 -2.30 -2.98 -9.29
CA TRP A 143 -1.93 -3.49 -10.60
C TRP A 143 -0.42 -3.59 -10.69
N GLY A 144 0.12 -4.82 -10.66
CA GLY A 144 1.56 -5.02 -10.47
C GLY A 144 2.21 -6.11 -11.31
N ASN A 145 3.54 -6.04 -11.31
CA ASN A 145 4.43 -7.06 -11.84
C ASN A 145 5.04 -7.85 -10.69
N ILE A 146 5.26 -9.14 -10.93
CA ILE A 146 5.86 -10.05 -9.96
C ILE A 146 7.29 -10.31 -10.40
N GLU A 147 8.21 -10.18 -9.47
CA GLU A 147 9.63 -10.41 -9.68
C GLU A 147 10.26 -11.13 -8.48
N MET A 148 11.31 -11.90 -8.74
CA MET A 148 12.17 -12.46 -7.70
C MET A 148 13.27 -11.45 -7.38
N VAL A 149 13.41 -11.07 -6.11
CA VAL A 149 14.49 -10.24 -5.60
C VAL A 149 15.30 -11.07 -4.61
N GLY A 150 16.40 -11.65 -5.09
CA GLY A 150 17.10 -12.68 -4.32
C GLY A 150 16.23 -13.93 -4.18
N ASP A 151 15.95 -14.33 -2.95
CA ASP A 151 15.09 -15.47 -2.62
C ASP A 151 13.65 -15.05 -2.25
N SER A 152 13.34 -13.76 -2.39
CA SER A 152 12.05 -13.17 -2.00
C SER A 152 11.19 -12.86 -3.22
N ILE A 153 9.89 -13.07 -3.09
CA ILE A 153 8.91 -12.58 -4.06
C ILE A 153 8.64 -11.10 -3.76
N SER A 154 8.68 -10.28 -4.80
CA SER A 154 8.28 -8.88 -4.77
C SER A 154 7.20 -8.64 -5.81
N VAL A 155 6.16 -7.89 -5.44
CA VAL A 155 5.18 -7.36 -6.39
C VAL A 155 5.23 -5.84 -6.35
N SER A 156 5.45 -5.19 -7.47
CA SER A 156 5.48 -3.72 -7.54
C SER A 156 4.57 -3.20 -8.65
N GLY A 157 3.93 -2.05 -8.42
CA GLY A 157 2.92 -1.57 -9.36
C GLY A 157 2.28 -0.24 -9.03
N THR A 158 1.11 -0.02 -9.64
CA THR A 158 0.30 1.19 -9.47
C THR A 158 -0.98 0.89 -8.69
N MET A 159 -1.42 1.87 -7.92
CA MET A 159 -2.64 1.84 -7.14
C MET A 159 -3.68 2.79 -7.75
N HIS A 160 -4.91 2.33 -7.88
CA HIS A 160 -6.01 3.04 -8.51
C HIS A 160 -7.18 3.18 -7.52
N GLY A 161 -7.82 4.35 -7.51
CA GLY A 161 -9.07 4.59 -6.79
C GLY A 161 -10.26 4.13 -7.62
N LEU A 162 -11.22 3.47 -6.98
CA LEU A 162 -12.45 3.00 -7.64
C LEU A 162 -13.67 3.84 -7.23
N ASP A 163 -14.56 4.09 -8.19
CA ASP A 163 -15.84 4.74 -7.95
C ASP A 163 -16.92 3.77 -7.39
N ASP A 164 -18.14 4.26 -7.24
CA ASP A 164 -19.28 3.45 -6.77
C ASP A 164 -19.66 2.31 -7.72
N ARG A 165 -19.22 2.36 -8.98
CA ARG A 165 -19.46 1.35 -10.03
C ARG A 165 -18.27 0.42 -10.23
N ASP A 166 -17.29 0.47 -9.33
CA ASP A 166 -16.02 -0.27 -9.40
C ASP A 166 -15.25 0.02 -10.70
N GLN A 167 -15.35 1.24 -11.22
CA GLN A 167 -14.54 1.74 -12.32
C GLN A 167 -13.37 2.56 -11.79
N ILE A 168 -12.24 2.50 -12.49
CA ILE A 168 -11.07 3.34 -12.17
C ILE A 168 -11.45 4.80 -12.36
N ASP A 169 -11.37 5.55 -11.27
CA ASP A 169 -11.63 7.00 -11.23
C ASP A 169 -10.31 7.78 -11.34
N CYS A 170 -9.28 7.33 -10.60
CA CYS A 170 -8.00 8.03 -10.52
C CYS A 170 -6.82 7.11 -10.22
N ASP A 171 -5.61 7.59 -10.54
CA ASP A 171 -4.35 7.01 -10.08
C ASP A 171 -4.01 7.61 -8.71
N LEU A 172 -3.78 6.76 -7.71
CA LEU A 172 -3.48 7.17 -6.35
C LEU A 172 -1.98 7.16 -6.04
N GLY A 173 -1.22 6.27 -6.69
CA GLY A 173 0.20 6.17 -6.46
C GLY A 173 0.78 4.81 -6.79
N PHE A 174 1.79 4.41 -6.01
CA PHE A 174 2.54 3.18 -6.21
C PHE A 174 2.40 2.26 -5.01
N PHE A 175 2.67 0.97 -5.23
CA PHE A 175 2.76 0.02 -4.14
C PHE A 175 3.89 -0.98 -4.37
N THR A 176 4.33 -1.56 -3.25
CA THR A 176 5.22 -2.72 -3.23
C THR A 176 4.67 -3.74 -2.24
N ILE A 177 4.70 -5.02 -2.59
CA ILE A 177 4.39 -6.16 -1.71
C ILE A 177 5.66 -7.00 -1.62
N ILE A 178 6.15 -7.25 -0.40
CA ILE A 178 7.39 -7.99 -0.17
C ILE A 178 7.09 -9.19 0.73
N ASP A 179 7.59 -10.37 0.36
CA ASP A 179 7.49 -11.59 1.18
C ASP A 179 8.16 -11.36 2.54
N ALA A 180 7.35 -11.33 3.62
CA ALA A 180 7.82 -10.96 4.96
C ALA A 180 8.77 -12.02 5.53
N ALA A 181 8.56 -13.30 5.20
CA ALA A 181 9.33 -14.43 5.72
C ALA A 181 10.77 -14.44 5.23
N ALA A 182 11.06 -13.81 4.09
CA ALA A 182 12.41 -13.79 3.54
C ALA A 182 13.35 -12.77 4.25
N SER A 183 12.82 -11.95 5.16
CA SER A 183 13.61 -10.93 5.85
C SER A 183 14.42 -11.46 7.06
N GLU A 184 14.13 -12.67 7.56
CA GLU A 184 14.74 -13.21 8.79
C GLU A 184 16.12 -13.90 8.60
N GLY A 185 16.73 -13.85 7.41
CA GLY A 185 17.88 -14.68 7.04
C GLY A 185 19.29 -14.18 7.37
N ILE A 186 19.50 -13.05 8.06
CA ILE A 186 20.85 -12.54 8.39
C ILE A 186 21.10 -12.62 9.91
N GLU A 187 21.07 -13.83 10.47
CA GLU A 187 21.66 -14.06 11.79
C GLU A 187 23.18 -13.90 11.71
N GLY A 188 23.68 -12.91 12.44
CA GLY A 188 25.09 -12.57 12.51
C GLY A 188 25.96 -13.78 12.86
N VAL A 189 26.95 -14.04 11.99
CA VAL A 189 28.10 -14.88 12.31
C VAL A 189 28.76 -14.30 13.56
N LYS A 190 28.44 -14.86 14.73
CA LYS A 190 29.22 -14.63 15.95
C LYS A 190 30.65 -15.07 15.65
N SER A 191 31.54 -14.10 15.51
CA SER A 191 32.98 -14.34 15.46
C SER A 191 33.38 -15.01 16.77
N VAL A 192 33.60 -16.32 16.71
CA VAL A 192 34.30 -17.04 17.78
C VAL A 192 35.75 -16.59 17.69
N ALA A 193 36.14 -15.70 18.60
CA ALA A 193 37.54 -15.34 18.80
C ALA A 193 38.29 -16.53 19.42
N PRO A 194 39.58 -16.73 19.06
CA PRO A 194 40.40 -17.87 19.50
C PRO A 194 40.76 -17.84 20.99
#